data_AF-A0A1S8XTQ8-F1
#
_entry.id   AF-A0A1S8XTQ8-F1
#
_cell.length_a   1.000
_cell.length_b   1.000
_cell.length_c   1.000
_cell.angle_alpha   90.00
_cell.angle_beta   90.00
_cell.angle_gamma   90.00
#
_symmetry.space_group_name_H-M   'P 1'
#
loop_
_entity.id
_entity.type
_entity.pdbx_description
1 polymer ?
#
loop_
_entity_poly.entity_id
_entity_poly.type
_entity_poly.pdbx_seq_one_letter_code
_entity_poly.pdbx_strand_id
1 'polypeptide(L)'
;MPSASSTEPDTDGLDYLAARLVNGKLTGRPVEESVDLARIEKAVREILIAVGEDPDRDGLVKTPARVARAYAELFAGLRVDPAQVLSTTFEANHEELVLVRDIDVMSLCEHHLLPFRGSAHIGYIPGPDGRITGLSKLARLVEVFARRPQVQERLTSQIADLLMSSLAPRGVVVVLECEHMCMAMRGIQKSGAKTITSAVRGVLQHDAKSRAEAMALIIPR
;
A
#
# COMPACT_ATOMS: atom_id res chain seq x y z
N MET A 1 -4.32 -44.49 19.69
CA MET A 1 -4.46 -43.02 19.89
C MET A 1 -4.03 -42.72 21.32
N PRO A 2 -3.03 -41.86 21.49
CA PRO A 2 -3.27 -40.43 21.51
C PRO A 2 -2.47 -39.69 20.44
N SER A 3 -3.12 -38.73 19.81
CA SER A 3 -2.56 -37.79 18.86
C SER A 3 -1.44 -36.97 19.50
N ALA A 4 -0.25 -37.07 18.95
CA ALA A 4 0.76 -36.04 19.12
C ALA A 4 0.19 -34.77 18.48
N SER A 5 -0.41 -33.91 19.31
CA SER A 5 -0.72 -32.53 18.95
C SER A 5 0.60 -31.89 18.57
N SER A 6 0.82 -31.73 17.27
CA SER A 6 1.86 -30.91 16.71
C SER A 6 1.81 -29.55 17.40
N THR A 7 2.86 -29.24 18.15
CA THR A 7 3.22 -27.87 18.51
C THR A 7 3.59 -27.17 17.21
N GLU A 8 2.59 -26.66 16.49
CA GLU A 8 2.82 -25.59 15.54
C GLU A 8 3.22 -24.35 16.37
N PRO A 9 4.38 -23.73 16.12
CA PRO A 9 4.68 -22.44 16.71
C PRO A 9 3.62 -21.46 16.20
N ASP A 10 2.92 -20.81 17.14
CA ASP A 10 1.95 -19.74 16.86
C ASP A 10 2.60 -18.69 15.92
N THR A 11 2.19 -18.67 14.66
CA THR A 11 2.89 -17.94 13.58
C THR A 11 2.60 -16.44 13.55
N ASP A 12 1.65 -15.92 14.32
CA ASP A 12 1.24 -14.53 14.16
C ASP A 12 1.86 -13.58 15.19
N GLY A 13 3.20 -13.50 15.15
CA GLY A 13 3.97 -12.44 15.78
C GLY A 13 3.88 -11.08 15.07
N LEU A 14 2.69 -10.70 14.57
CA LEU A 14 2.49 -9.44 13.83
C LEU A 14 2.67 -8.22 14.75
N ASP A 15 3.48 -7.24 14.33
CA ASP A 15 3.63 -5.96 15.02
C ASP A 15 2.38 -5.07 14.88
N TYR A 16 2.19 -4.08 15.78
CA TYR A 16 0.95 -3.31 15.89
C TYR A 16 0.51 -2.62 14.58
N LEU A 17 1.44 -2.04 13.83
CA LEU A 17 1.11 -1.33 12.60
C LEU A 17 0.87 -2.32 11.45
N ALA A 18 1.73 -3.33 11.29
CA ALA A 18 1.55 -4.38 10.29
C ALA A 18 0.23 -5.14 10.49
N ALA A 19 -0.10 -5.51 11.73
CA ALA A 19 -1.35 -6.18 12.06
C ALA A 19 -2.59 -5.32 11.76
N ARG A 20 -2.52 -4.02 12.04
CA ARG A 20 -3.60 -3.08 11.71
C ARG A 20 -3.87 -3.05 10.20
N LEU A 21 -2.83 -3.17 9.37
CA LEU A 21 -2.99 -3.24 7.91
C LEU A 21 -3.69 -4.54 7.46
N VAL A 22 -3.46 -5.66 8.15
CA VAL A 22 -4.05 -6.97 7.82
C VAL A 22 -5.49 -7.10 8.35
N ASN A 23 -5.65 -7.01 9.69
CA ASN A 23 -6.89 -7.33 10.39
C ASN A 23 -7.60 -6.11 11.01
N GLY A 24 -6.92 -4.97 11.16
CA GLY A 24 -7.49 -3.74 11.72
C GLY A 24 -7.47 -3.66 13.25
N LYS A 25 -6.79 -4.56 13.94
CA LYS A 25 -6.65 -4.60 15.41
C LYS A 25 -5.19 -4.43 15.85
N LEU A 26 -4.98 -3.96 17.07
CA LEU A 26 -3.67 -3.96 17.74
C LEU A 26 -3.42 -5.35 18.34
N THR A 27 -2.34 -6.03 17.95
CA THR A 27 -2.09 -7.46 18.25
C THR A 27 -0.96 -7.74 19.23
N GLY A 28 -0.32 -6.71 19.81
CA GLY A 28 0.47 -6.87 21.03
C GLY A 28 1.99 -6.69 20.93
N ARG A 29 2.57 -6.43 19.75
CA ARG A 29 4.03 -6.20 19.60
C ARG A 29 4.37 -4.79 19.08
N PRO A 30 5.18 -4.00 19.79
CA PRO A 30 5.69 -2.71 19.33
C PRO A 30 6.44 -2.82 18.00
N VAL A 31 6.22 -1.89 17.07
CA VAL A 31 6.99 -1.81 15.82
C VAL A 31 8.44 -1.43 16.10
N GLU A 32 8.65 -0.78 17.24
CA GLU A 32 9.94 -0.49 17.85
C GLU A 32 10.83 -1.73 18.01
N GLU A 33 10.25 -2.94 18.11
CA GLU A 33 10.99 -4.20 18.18
C GLU A 33 11.31 -4.81 16.80
N SER A 34 10.61 -4.38 15.75
CA SER A 34 10.76 -4.89 14.38
C SER A 34 11.55 -3.95 13.45
N VAL A 35 11.98 -2.79 13.96
CA VAL A 35 12.77 -1.77 13.24
C VAL A 35 13.95 -1.34 14.10
N ASP A 36 15.14 -1.25 13.51
CA ASP A 36 16.32 -0.70 14.17
C ASP A 36 16.21 0.83 14.29
N LEU A 37 15.38 1.28 15.25
CA LEU A 37 15.11 2.69 15.47
C LEU A 37 16.37 3.44 15.90
N ALA A 38 17.18 2.84 16.78
CA ALA A 38 18.42 3.45 17.26
C ALA A 38 19.39 3.75 16.10
N ARG A 39 19.46 2.89 15.09
CA ARG A 39 20.26 3.15 13.89
C ARG A 39 19.68 4.27 13.03
N ILE A 40 18.36 4.34 12.86
CA ILE A 40 17.72 5.46 12.12
C ILE A 40 17.94 6.78 12.87
N GLU A 41 17.79 6.80 14.19
CA GLU A 41 18.02 8.00 15.01
C GLU A 41 19.44 8.54 14.83
N LYS A 42 20.45 7.66 14.91
CA LYS A 42 21.84 8.04 14.65
C LYS A 42 22.01 8.62 13.24
N ALA A 43 21.46 7.94 12.22
CA ALA A 43 21.55 8.41 10.85
C ALA A 43 20.87 9.77 10.62
N VAL A 44 19.70 10.01 11.23
CA VAL A 44 18.99 11.29 11.13
C VAL A 44 19.76 12.41 11.82
N ARG A 45 20.40 12.14 12.97
CA ARG A 45 21.28 13.12 13.60
C ARG A 45 22.44 13.49 12.68
N GLU A 46 23.09 12.51 12.04
CA GLU A 46 24.15 12.77 11.06
C GLU A 46 23.65 13.60 9.87
N ILE A 47 22.42 13.35 9.37
CA ILE A 47 21.82 14.18 8.32
C ILE A 47 21.67 15.63 8.78
N LEU A 48 21.17 15.88 9.99
CA LEU A 48 21.00 17.23 10.53
C LEU A 48 22.34 17.97 10.61
N ILE A 49 23.37 17.31 11.14
CA ILE A 49 24.74 17.87 11.20
C ILE A 49 25.26 18.16 9.79
N ALA A 50 25.10 17.21 8.87
CA ALA A 50 25.61 17.33 7.50
C ALA A 50 24.95 18.47 6.69
N VAL A 51 23.69 18.81 6.98
CA VAL A 51 23.00 19.95 6.34
C VAL A 51 23.23 21.29 7.05
N GLY A 52 24.06 21.30 8.10
CA GLY A 52 24.43 22.52 8.84
C GLY A 52 23.46 22.94 9.95
N GLU A 53 22.55 22.06 10.38
CA GLU A 53 21.69 22.32 11.54
C GLU A 53 22.40 21.95 12.85
N ASP A 54 22.02 22.62 13.93
CA ASP A 54 22.37 22.24 15.30
C ASP A 54 21.35 21.20 15.83
N PRO A 55 21.72 19.92 15.95
CA PRO A 55 20.79 18.90 16.42
C PRO A 55 20.46 18.99 17.92
N ASP A 56 21.20 19.82 18.69
CA ASP A 56 21.02 19.97 20.14
C ASP A 56 20.10 21.14 20.50
N ARG A 57 19.67 21.95 19.52
CA ARG A 57 18.63 22.98 19.74
C ARG A 57 17.29 22.33 20.10
N ASP A 58 16.51 23.03 20.92
CA ASP A 58 15.25 22.52 21.52
C ASP A 58 14.30 21.87 20.50
N GLY A 59 14.14 22.48 19.32
CA GLY A 59 13.26 21.94 18.26
C GLY A 59 13.72 20.60 17.64
N LEU A 60 15.01 20.29 17.66
CA LEU A 60 15.60 19.14 16.95
C LEU A 60 16.04 17.99 17.84
N VAL A 61 16.20 18.19 19.16
CA VAL A 61 16.70 17.15 20.06
C VAL A 61 15.90 15.84 20.00
N LYS A 62 14.58 15.94 19.76
CA LYS A 62 13.68 14.78 19.58
C LYS A 62 13.39 14.42 18.11
N THR A 63 13.90 15.17 17.14
CA THR A 63 13.67 14.92 15.71
C THR A 63 14.14 13.54 15.27
N PRO A 64 15.37 13.09 15.61
CA PRO A 64 15.81 11.74 15.25
C PRO A 64 14.80 10.64 15.63
N ALA A 65 14.36 10.64 16.89
CA ALA A 65 13.40 9.66 17.39
C ALA A 65 12.02 9.78 16.73
N ARG A 66 11.56 11.01 16.43
CA ARG A 66 10.30 11.22 15.69
C ARG A 66 10.39 10.69 14.27
N VAL A 67 11.51 10.92 13.57
CA VAL A 67 11.72 10.43 12.20
C VAL A 67 11.80 8.91 12.19
N ALA A 68 12.52 8.30 13.14
CA ALA A 68 12.60 6.84 13.25
C ALA A 68 11.23 6.18 13.40
N ARG A 69 10.38 6.70 14.31
CA ARG A 69 8.99 6.22 14.45
C ARG A 69 8.14 6.47 13.22
N ALA A 70 8.30 7.62 12.56
CA ALA A 70 7.60 7.92 11.32
C ALA A 70 7.97 6.93 10.21
N TYR A 71 9.25 6.56 10.05
CA TYR A 71 9.69 5.55 9.08
C TYR A 71 9.19 4.15 9.42
N ALA A 72 9.14 3.79 10.70
CA ALA A 72 8.49 2.55 11.13
C ALA A 72 7.03 2.47 10.66
N GLU A 73 6.26 3.56 10.76
CA GLU A 73 4.89 3.64 10.27
C GLU A 73 4.79 3.67 8.74
N LEU A 74 5.52 4.57 8.10
CA LEU A 74 5.46 4.78 6.64
C LEU A 74 5.96 3.56 5.86
N PHE A 75 6.79 2.71 6.49
CA PHE A 75 7.29 1.46 5.92
C PHE A 75 6.73 0.20 6.61
N ALA A 76 5.60 0.29 7.30
CA ALA A 76 4.96 -0.84 7.96
C ALA A 76 4.63 -1.98 6.97
N GLY A 77 4.30 -1.64 5.72
CA GLY A 77 3.95 -2.57 4.67
C GLY A 77 5.08 -3.54 4.28
N LEU A 78 6.35 -3.23 4.57
CA LEU A 78 7.48 -4.13 4.32
C LEU A 78 7.43 -5.41 5.17
N ARG A 79 6.71 -5.40 6.29
CA ARG A 79 6.55 -6.53 7.23
C ARG A 79 5.23 -7.26 7.07
N VAL A 80 4.44 -6.89 6.06
CA VAL A 80 3.14 -7.50 5.77
C VAL A 80 3.25 -8.28 4.48
N ASP A 81 2.83 -9.54 4.48
CA ASP A 81 2.49 -10.24 3.25
C ASP A 81 1.15 -9.70 2.72
N PRO A 82 1.13 -9.02 1.56
CA PRO A 82 -0.09 -8.42 1.04
C PRO A 82 -1.19 -9.46 0.73
N ALA A 83 -0.83 -10.73 0.48
CA ALA A 83 -1.80 -11.80 0.23
C ALA A 83 -2.71 -12.06 1.44
N GLN A 84 -2.21 -11.85 2.66
CA GLN A 84 -3.00 -12.03 3.89
C GLN A 84 -4.19 -11.06 3.99
N VAL A 85 -4.13 -9.90 3.32
CA VAL A 85 -5.24 -8.95 3.28
C VAL A 85 -6.47 -9.55 2.61
N LEU A 86 -6.25 -10.31 1.53
CA LEU A 86 -7.28 -10.91 0.67
C LEU A 86 -7.74 -12.30 1.14
N SER A 87 -7.29 -12.77 2.31
CA SER A 87 -7.63 -14.09 2.87
C SER A 87 -9.12 -14.33 3.09
N THR A 88 -9.92 -13.26 3.24
CA THR A 88 -11.37 -13.37 3.42
C THR A 88 -12.08 -13.06 2.11
N THR A 89 -12.73 -14.08 1.56
CA THR A 89 -13.59 -13.98 0.38
C THR A 89 -14.98 -14.52 0.67
N PHE A 90 -15.96 -14.05 -0.08
CA PHE A 90 -17.35 -14.48 0.03
C PHE A 90 -17.84 -14.84 -1.37
N GLU A 91 -18.77 -15.78 -1.44
CA GLU A 91 -19.53 -16.01 -2.66
C GLU A 91 -20.63 -14.97 -2.73
N ALA A 92 -20.62 -14.19 -3.80
CA ALA A 92 -21.78 -13.40 -4.21
C ALA A 92 -22.19 -13.88 -5.59
N ASN A 93 -23.49 -14.07 -5.80
CA ASN A 93 -24.04 -14.33 -7.14
C ASN A 93 -24.03 -13.04 -7.98
N HIS A 94 -22.84 -12.45 -8.14
CA HIS A 94 -22.60 -11.19 -8.82
C HIS A 94 -21.53 -11.40 -9.87
N GLU A 95 -21.88 -11.14 -11.13
CA GLU A 95 -21.01 -11.37 -12.28
C GLU A 95 -20.55 -10.05 -12.93
N GLU A 96 -20.98 -8.90 -12.43
CA GLU A 96 -20.71 -7.60 -13.07
C GLU A 96 -19.47 -6.90 -12.47
N LEU A 97 -19.14 -5.71 -13.01
CA LEU A 97 -18.00 -4.93 -12.55
C LEU A 97 -18.23 -4.44 -11.12
N VAL A 98 -17.34 -4.85 -10.21
CA VAL A 98 -17.20 -4.26 -8.87
C VAL A 98 -16.13 -3.20 -8.94
N LEU A 99 -16.46 -1.95 -8.59
CA LEU A 99 -15.55 -0.81 -8.64
C LEU A 99 -15.52 -0.06 -7.30
N VAL A 100 -14.32 0.17 -6.77
CA VAL A 100 -14.05 1.09 -5.67
C VAL A 100 -13.14 2.19 -6.18
N ARG A 101 -13.58 3.44 -6.09
CA ARG A 101 -12.84 4.63 -6.51
C ARG A 101 -12.53 5.54 -5.31
N ASP A 102 -11.58 6.44 -5.51
CA ASP A 102 -11.18 7.46 -4.55
C ASP A 102 -10.59 6.85 -3.25
N ILE A 103 -9.84 5.76 -3.38
CA ILE A 103 -9.07 5.19 -2.27
C ILE A 103 -7.84 6.07 -2.07
N ASP A 104 -7.70 6.71 -0.92
CA ASP A 104 -6.54 7.54 -0.62
C ASP A 104 -5.22 6.74 -0.70
N VAL A 105 -4.24 7.33 -1.38
CA VAL A 105 -2.87 6.81 -1.51
C VAL A 105 -1.91 7.80 -0.88
N MET A 106 -1.08 7.31 0.04
CA MET A 106 0.10 8.00 0.54
C MET A 106 1.26 7.01 0.57
N SER A 107 2.35 7.34 -0.12
CA SER A 107 3.55 6.50 -0.19
C SER A 107 4.80 7.36 -0.29
N LEU A 108 5.98 6.73 -0.28
CA LEU A 108 7.27 7.39 -0.42
C LEU A 108 7.95 6.92 -1.70
N CYS A 109 8.37 7.87 -2.55
CA CYS A 109 9.13 7.57 -3.75
C CYS A 109 10.48 6.99 -3.36
N GLU A 110 10.81 5.78 -3.83
CA GLU A 110 12.05 5.08 -3.42
C GLU A 110 13.33 5.82 -3.81
N HIS A 111 13.28 6.64 -4.87
CA HIS A 111 14.44 7.39 -5.35
C HIS A 111 14.88 8.52 -4.41
N HIS A 112 13.96 9.07 -3.62
CA HIS A 112 14.21 10.29 -2.84
C HIS A 112 13.67 10.23 -1.42
N LEU A 113 12.92 9.18 -1.07
CA LEU A 113 12.17 9.05 0.19
C LEU A 113 11.28 10.28 0.47
N LEU A 114 10.76 10.88 -0.61
CA LEU A 114 9.80 11.99 -0.55
C LEU A 114 8.39 11.47 -0.85
N PRO A 115 7.34 12.04 -0.23
CA PRO A 115 5.98 11.57 -0.44
C PRO A 115 5.51 11.68 -1.89
N PHE A 116 4.68 10.73 -2.30
CA PHE A 116 3.71 10.94 -3.36
C PHE A 116 2.33 10.55 -2.83
N ARG A 117 1.31 11.31 -3.25
CA ARG A 117 -0.06 11.17 -2.74
C ARG A 117 -1.10 11.34 -3.83
N GLY A 118 -2.25 10.71 -3.67
CA GLY A 118 -3.38 10.87 -4.57
C GLY A 118 -4.42 9.79 -4.33
N SER A 119 -5.00 9.24 -5.40
CA SER A 119 -6.08 8.25 -5.33
C SER A 119 -5.75 6.99 -6.12
N ALA A 120 -6.27 5.87 -5.64
CA ALA A 120 -6.36 4.61 -6.35
C ALA A 120 -7.83 4.29 -6.65
N HIS A 121 -8.04 3.71 -7.82
CA HIS A 121 -9.32 3.21 -8.29
C HIS A 121 -9.11 1.75 -8.71
N ILE A 122 -9.88 0.85 -8.12
CA ILE A 122 -9.74 -0.59 -8.31
C ILE A 122 -11.09 -1.16 -8.76
N GLY A 123 -11.10 -1.74 -9.95
CA GLY A 123 -12.22 -2.49 -10.48
C GLY A 123 -11.85 -3.94 -10.78
N TYR A 124 -12.79 -4.86 -10.58
CA TYR A 124 -12.64 -6.24 -11.05
C TYR A 124 -14.00 -6.84 -11.42
N ILE A 125 -13.97 -7.81 -12.33
CA ILE A 125 -15.15 -8.60 -12.72
C ILE A 125 -14.98 -9.99 -12.08
N PRO A 126 -15.88 -10.43 -11.19
CA PRO A 126 -15.77 -11.73 -10.52
C PRO A 126 -15.59 -12.90 -11.49
N GLY A 127 -14.91 -13.93 -10.98
CA GLY A 127 -14.72 -15.21 -11.65
C GLY A 127 -16.04 -15.99 -11.78
N PRO A 128 -16.04 -17.11 -12.53
CA PRO A 128 -17.20 -18.03 -12.59
C PRO A 128 -17.62 -18.62 -11.24
N ASP A 129 -16.72 -18.62 -10.26
CA ASP A 129 -16.97 -19.05 -8.88
C ASP A 129 -17.64 -17.96 -8.02
N GLY A 130 -17.94 -16.79 -8.58
CA GLY A 130 -18.63 -15.69 -7.90
C GLY A 130 -17.85 -15.10 -6.71
N ARG A 131 -16.52 -15.34 -6.66
CA ARG A 131 -15.71 -14.92 -5.52
C ARG A 131 -15.53 -13.40 -5.50
N ILE A 132 -15.94 -12.80 -4.39
CA ILE A 132 -15.73 -11.39 -4.10
C ILE A 132 -14.92 -11.21 -2.82
N THR A 133 -14.28 -10.04 -2.69
CA THR A 133 -13.66 -9.61 -1.43
C THR A 133 -14.41 -8.43 -0.83
N GLY A 134 -14.31 -8.27 0.49
CA GLY A 134 -14.89 -7.11 1.18
C GLY A 134 -14.22 -5.81 0.70
N LEU A 135 -15.02 -4.75 0.53
CA LEU A 135 -14.52 -3.46 0.01
C LEU A 135 -13.35 -2.89 0.84
N SER A 136 -13.39 -3.08 2.16
CA SER A 136 -12.31 -2.66 3.06
C SER A 136 -10.99 -3.39 2.81
N LYS A 137 -11.00 -4.58 2.20
CA LYS A 137 -9.80 -5.32 1.84
C LYS A 137 -9.09 -4.72 0.63
N LEU A 138 -9.82 -4.15 -0.32
CA LEU A 138 -9.21 -3.41 -1.45
C LEU A 138 -8.47 -2.17 -0.96
N ALA A 139 -9.06 -1.40 -0.03
CA ALA A 139 -8.38 -0.26 0.58
C ALA A 139 -7.13 -0.68 1.38
N ARG A 140 -7.21 -1.76 2.16
CA ARG A 140 -6.05 -2.31 2.89
C ARG A 140 -4.96 -2.82 1.96
N LEU A 141 -5.32 -3.40 0.81
CA LEU A 141 -4.37 -3.87 -0.20
C LEU A 141 -3.54 -2.71 -0.74
N VAL A 142 -4.21 -1.59 -1.07
CA VAL A 142 -3.54 -0.34 -1.45
C VAL A 142 -2.59 0.10 -0.34
N GLU A 143 -3.06 0.15 0.91
CA GLU A 143 -2.25 0.63 2.02
C GLU A 143 -1.00 -0.24 2.28
N VAL A 144 -1.13 -1.57 2.22
CA VAL A 144 0.02 -2.48 2.42
C VAL A 144 1.12 -2.25 1.39
N PHE A 145 0.77 -2.06 0.11
CA PHE A 145 1.77 -1.77 -0.91
C PHE A 145 2.27 -0.33 -0.84
N ALA A 146 1.42 0.64 -0.48
CA ALA A 146 1.77 2.05 -0.38
C ALA A 146 2.68 2.34 0.82
N ARG A 147 2.59 1.59 1.91
CA ARG A 147 3.47 1.68 3.10
C ARG A 147 4.84 1.02 2.89
N ARG A 148 5.46 1.30 1.74
CA ARG A 148 6.78 0.83 1.29
C ARG A 148 7.46 1.95 0.50
N PRO A 149 8.80 1.96 0.35
CA PRO A 149 9.44 2.71 -0.72
C PRO A 149 8.93 2.18 -2.07
N GLN A 150 8.45 3.08 -2.93
CA GLN A 150 7.72 2.69 -4.14
C GLN A 150 8.07 3.50 -5.38
N VAL A 151 7.70 2.89 -6.51
CA VAL A 151 7.49 3.51 -7.82
C VAL A 151 6.01 3.32 -8.18
N GLN A 152 5.33 4.36 -8.67
CA GLN A 152 3.87 4.35 -8.84
C GLN A 152 3.42 3.24 -9.83
N GLU A 153 4.18 3.02 -10.89
CA GLU A 153 3.98 1.98 -11.89
C GLU A 153 4.01 0.58 -11.26
N ARG A 154 4.97 0.36 -10.35
CA ARG A 154 5.11 -0.90 -9.62
C ARG A 154 3.96 -1.10 -8.65
N LEU A 155 3.63 -0.07 -7.86
CA LEU A 155 2.48 -0.07 -6.94
C LEU A 155 1.18 -0.45 -7.69
N THR A 156 0.93 0.18 -8.82
CA THR A 156 -0.25 -0.07 -9.67
C THR A 156 -0.30 -1.52 -10.15
N SER A 157 0.83 -2.04 -10.64
CA SER A 157 0.90 -3.42 -11.15
C SER A 157 0.78 -4.46 -10.04
N GLN A 158 1.44 -4.24 -8.89
CA GLN A 158 1.39 -5.14 -7.73
C GLN A 158 -0.04 -5.35 -7.22
N ILE A 159 -0.83 -4.27 -7.15
CA ILE A 159 -2.24 -4.36 -6.76
C ILE A 159 -3.02 -5.21 -7.77
N ALA A 160 -2.88 -4.92 -9.07
CA ALA A 160 -3.61 -5.63 -10.11
C ALA A 160 -3.23 -7.13 -10.18
N ASP A 161 -1.94 -7.43 -10.09
CA ASP A 161 -1.40 -8.79 -10.17
C ASP A 161 -1.83 -9.63 -8.96
N LEU A 162 -1.82 -9.05 -7.75
CA LEU A 162 -2.25 -9.77 -6.57
C LEU A 162 -3.76 -10.04 -6.57
N LEU A 163 -4.58 -9.08 -7.04
CA LEU A 163 -6.01 -9.33 -7.23
C LEU A 163 -6.26 -10.47 -8.22
N MET A 164 -5.50 -10.51 -9.33
CA MET A 164 -5.59 -11.61 -10.29
C MET A 164 -5.24 -12.95 -9.64
N SER A 165 -4.14 -13.05 -8.89
CA SER A 165 -3.72 -14.32 -8.30
C SER A 165 -4.58 -14.77 -7.12
N SER A 166 -5.11 -13.84 -6.32
CA SER A 166 -5.84 -14.18 -5.08
C SER A 166 -7.33 -14.42 -5.31
N LEU A 167 -7.96 -13.66 -6.22
CA LEU A 167 -9.40 -13.76 -6.47
C LEU A 167 -9.75 -14.54 -7.73
N ALA A 168 -8.77 -14.81 -8.61
CA ALA A 168 -9.00 -15.38 -9.94
C ALA A 168 -10.17 -14.71 -10.72
N PRO A 169 -10.26 -13.36 -10.74
CA PRO A 169 -11.35 -12.66 -11.41
C PRO A 169 -11.21 -12.80 -12.93
N ARG A 170 -12.32 -12.59 -13.65
CA ARG A 170 -12.30 -12.54 -15.12
C ARG A 170 -11.49 -11.36 -15.65
N GLY A 171 -11.44 -10.26 -14.92
CA GLY A 171 -10.60 -9.12 -15.26
C GLY A 171 -10.42 -8.15 -14.11
N VAL A 172 -9.34 -7.37 -14.16
CA VAL A 172 -8.97 -6.35 -13.17
C VAL A 172 -8.55 -5.07 -13.88
N VAL A 173 -8.91 -3.94 -13.32
CA VAL A 173 -8.42 -2.60 -13.68
C VAL A 173 -7.99 -1.87 -12.41
N VAL A 174 -6.78 -1.34 -12.42
CA VAL A 174 -6.27 -0.47 -11.36
C VAL A 174 -5.80 0.81 -12.03
N VAL A 175 -6.22 1.95 -11.51
CA VAL A 175 -5.75 3.27 -11.92
C VAL A 175 -5.29 4.02 -10.68
N LEU A 176 -4.07 4.55 -10.72
CA LEU A 176 -3.57 5.46 -9.70
C LEU A 176 -3.32 6.83 -10.33
N GLU A 177 -3.75 7.88 -9.65
CA GLU A 177 -3.41 9.26 -9.96
C GLU A 177 -2.72 9.86 -8.74
N CYS A 178 -1.46 10.30 -8.87
CA CYS A 178 -0.71 10.85 -7.76
C CYS A 178 0.11 12.08 -8.14
N GLU A 179 0.33 12.94 -7.15
CA GLU A 179 1.29 14.04 -7.19
C GLU A 179 2.54 13.67 -6.39
N HIS A 180 3.70 13.96 -6.96
CA HIS A 180 4.99 13.54 -6.43
C HIS A 180 5.75 14.73 -5.84
N MET A 181 6.07 14.70 -4.55
CA MET A 181 6.82 15.78 -3.90
C MET A 181 8.24 15.90 -4.44
N CYS A 182 8.83 14.81 -4.96
CA CYS A 182 10.12 14.87 -5.63
C CYS A 182 10.11 15.75 -6.91
N MET A 183 8.95 15.96 -7.53
CA MET A 183 8.77 16.89 -8.66
C MET A 183 8.22 18.25 -8.22
N ALA A 184 7.40 18.29 -7.17
CA ALA A 184 6.72 19.51 -6.74
C ALA A 184 7.60 20.42 -5.88
N MET A 185 8.36 19.87 -4.93
CA MET A 185 9.08 20.66 -3.92
C MET A 185 10.55 20.93 -4.25
N ARG A 186 11.12 20.20 -5.22
CA ARG A 186 12.53 20.30 -5.61
C ARG A 186 12.72 20.09 -7.11
N GLY A 187 13.93 20.32 -7.59
CA GLY A 187 14.29 20.07 -9.00
C GLY A 187 13.47 20.94 -9.94
N ILE A 188 12.64 20.32 -10.79
CA ILE A 188 11.84 20.99 -11.82
C ILE A 188 10.64 21.80 -11.29
N GLN A 189 10.25 21.60 -10.01
CA GLN A 189 9.22 22.36 -9.29
C GLN A 189 7.88 22.47 -10.04
N LYS A 190 7.29 21.34 -10.41
CA LYS A 190 5.98 21.28 -11.09
C LYS A 190 4.88 20.90 -10.10
N SER A 191 4.56 21.84 -9.22
CA SER A 191 3.42 21.73 -8.30
C SER A 191 2.11 21.50 -9.06
N GLY A 192 1.26 20.61 -8.57
CA GLY A 192 -0.01 20.25 -9.21
C GLY A 192 0.11 19.26 -10.38
N ALA A 193 1.31 18.94 -10.86
CA ALA A 193 1.48 17.92 -11.89
C ALA A 193 1.08 16.54 -11.35
N LYS A 194 0.18 15.86 -12.06
CA LYS A 194 -0.30 14.51 -11.71
C LYS A 194 0.30 13.48 -12.66
N THR A 195 0.72 12.36 -12.09
CA THR A 195 1.10 11.15 -12.83
C THR A 195 -0.04 10.16 -12.72
N ILE A 196 -0.53 9.68 -13.87
CA ILE A 196 -1.59 8.67 -13.95
C ILE A 196 -0.98 7.38 -14.47
N THR A 197 -1.17 6.28 -13.74
CA THR A 197 -0.73 4.94 -14.11
C THR A 197 -1.93 4.01 -14.14
N SER A 198 -1.94 3.02 -15.03
CA SER A 198 -2.99 2.01 -15.06
C SER A 198 -2.42 0.61 -15.30
N ALA A 199 -3.09 -0.38 -14.74
CA ALA A 199 -2.84 -1.79 -14.99
C ALA A 199 -4.18 -2.49 -15.25
N VAL A 200 -4.28 -3.14 -16.41
CA VAL A 200 -5.44 -3.96 -16.78
C VAL A 200 -5.01 -5.41 -16.95
N ARG A 201 -5.87 -6.36 -16.57
CA ARG A 201 -5.66 -7.80 -16.64
C ARG A 201 -6.93 -8.52 -17.06
N GLY A 202 -6.78 -9.73 -17.59
CA GLY A 202 -7.90 -10.60 -17.98
C GLY A 202 -8.75 -9.99 -19.10
N VAL A 203 -10.07 -10.16 -19.03
CA VAL A 203 -11.03 -9.71 -20.07
C VAL A 203 -10.90 -8.21 -20.37
N LEU A 204 -10.57 -7.38 -19.37
CA LEU A 204 -10.39 -5.93 -19.55
C LEU A 204 -9.16 -5.56 -20.39
N GLN A 205 -8.21 -6.49 -20.59
CA GLN A 205 -7.07 -6.29 -21.49
C GLN A 205 -7.48 -6.49 -22.95
N HIS A 206 -8.40 -7.43 -23.23
CA HIS A 206 -8.76 -7.85 -24.58
C HIS A 206 -10.09 -7.26 -25.08
N ASP A 207 -11.00 -6.89 -24.18
CA ASP A 207 -12.27 -6.24 -24.51
C ASP A 207 -12.16 -4.72 -24.31
N ALA A 208 -12.12 -3.99 -25.42
CA ALA A 208 -12.08 -2.53 -25.41
C ALA A 208 -13.36 -1.89 -24.87
N LYS A 209 -14.54 -2.53 -25.03
CA LYS A 209 -15.82 -1.98 -24.58
C LYS A 209 -15.92 -2.04 -23.05
N SER A 210 -15.66 -3.19 -22.45
CA SER A 210 -15.65 -3.34 -20.99
C SER A 210 -14.57 -2.45 -20.34
N ARG A 211 -13.40 -2.30 -20.99
CA ARG A 211 -12.38 -1.37 -20.51
C ARG A 211 -12.84 0.09 -20.60
N ALA A 212 -13.50 0.48 -21.68
CA ALA A 212 -14.02 1.83 -21.84
C ALA A 212 -15.12 2.16 -20.82
N GLU A 213 -16.01 1.20 -20.54
CA GLU A 213 -17.01 1.30 -19.47
C GLU A 213 -16.34 1.55 -18.11
N ALA A 214 -15.37 0.70 -17.73
CA ALA A 214 -14.67 0.85 -16.46
C ALA A 214 -13.92 2.19 -16.36
N MET A 215 -13.23 2.61 -17.42
CA MET A 215 -12.52 3.90 -17.45
C MET A 215 -13.47 5.09 -17.36
N ALA A 216 -14.67 5.01 -17.95
CA ALA A 216 -15.68 6.07 -17.87
C ALA A 216 -16.27 6.22 -16.45
N LEU A 217 -16.26 5.16 -15.64
CA LEU A 217 -16.67 5.20 -14.23
C LEU A 217 -15.52 5.67 -13.31
N ILE A 218 -14.27 5.46 -13.71
CA ILE A 218 -13.09 5.85 -12.94
C ILE A 218 -12.78 7.33 -13.10
N ILE A 219 -12.69 7.81 -14.35
CA ILE A 219 -12.27 9.17 -14.67
C ILE A 219 -13.48 10.10 -14.50
N PRO A 220 -13.49 11.00 -13.49
CA PRO A 220 -14.56 11.98 -13.38
C PRO A 220 -14.57 12.88 -14.61
N ARG A 221 -15.76 13.20 -15.11
CA ARG A 221 -15.95 14.20 -16.17
C ARG A 221 -15.72 15.61 -15.65
#